data_AF-M3PVN1-F1
#
_entry.id   AF-M3PVN1-F1
#
_cell.length_a   1.000
_cell.length_b   1.000
_cell.length_c   1.000
_cell.angle_alpha   90.00
_cell.angle_beta   90.00
_cell.angle_gamma   90.00
#
_symmetry.space_group_name_H-M   'P 1'
#
loop_
_entity.id
_entity.type
_entity.pdbx_description
1 polymer ?
#
loop_
_entity_poly.entity_id
_entity_poly.type
_entity_poly.pdbx_seq_one_letter_code
_entity_poly.pdbx_strand_id
1 'polypeptide(L)' 'MIGPLSSQLNAIKWGEFKLGDLFEASNGDFDIQKRHINHKGEFVITAGLSNNGVLGQS' A
#
# COMPACT_ATOMS: atom_id res chain seq x y z
N MET A 1 -16.51 -26.44 -14.66
CA MET A 1 -16.97 -25.06 -14.50
C MET A 1 -16.82 -24.71 -13.03
N ILE A 2 -15.95 -23.77 -12.69
CA ILE A 2 -15.78 -23.36 -11.29
C ILE A 2 -16.94 -22.41 -10.96
N GLY A 3 -17.65 -22.68 -9.87
CA GLY A 3 -18.87 -21.94 -9.49
C GLY A 3 -18.61 -20.47 -9.16
N PRO A 4 -19.64 -19.71 -8.76
CA PRO A 4 -19.50 -18.32 -8.34
C PRO A 4 -18.38 -18.14 -7.29
N LEU A 5 -17.73 -16.98 -7.28
CA LEU A 5 -16.62 -16.68 -6.35
C LEU A 5 -16.97 -16.99 -4.89
N SER A 6 -18.21 -16.71 -4.48
CA SER A 6 -18.71 -17.05 -3.14
C SER A 6 -18.63 -18.55 -2.84
N SER A 7 -18.95 -19.42 -3.80
CA SER A 7 -18.84 -20.87 -3.65
C SER A 7 -17.39 -21.33 -3.56
N GLN A 8 -16.47 -20.66 -4.26
CA GLN A 8 -15.04 -20.94 -4.17
C GLN A 8 -14.47 -20.55 -2.80
N LEU A 9 -14.83 -19.36 -2.29
CA LEU A 9 -14.37 -18.86 -0.99
C LEU A 9 -14.88 -19.71 0.18
N ASN A 10 -16.08 -20.30 0.07
CA ASN A 10 -16.63 -21.22 1.07
C ASN A 10 -15.82 -22.52 1.21
N ALA A 11 -15.08 -22.92 0.18
CA ALA A 11 -14.22 -24.11 0.21
C ALA A 11 -12.81 -23.81 0.77
N ILE A 12 -12.48 -22.54 1.02
CA ILE A 12 -11.17 -22.13 1.52
C ILE A 12 -11.17 -22.16 3.05
N LYS A 13 -10.10 -22.75 3.61
CA LYS A 13 -9.84 -22.65 5.05
C LYS A 13 -9.07 -21.37 5.35
N TRP A 14 -9.66 -20.50 6.15
CA TRP A 14 -9.02 -19.29 6.66
C TRP A 14 -8.13 -19.62 7.87
N GLY A 15 -7.04 -18.87 8.00
CA GLY A 15 -6.11 -18.97 9.12
C GLY A 15 -5.73 -17.58 9.64
N GLU A 16 -5.10 -17.57 10.80
CA GLU A 16 -4.57 -16.36 11.43
C GLU A 16 -3.05 -16.30 11.23
N PHE A 17 -2.55 -15.11 10.93
CA PHE A 17 -1.12 -14.85 10.72
C PHE A 17 -0.74 -13.56 11.43
N LYS A 18 0.49 -13.50 11.96
CA LYS A 18 1.03 -12.22 12.43
C LYS A 18 1.53 -11.43 11.23
N LEU A 19 1.40 -10.12 11.31
CA LEU A 19 1.86 -9.22 10.25
C LEU A 19 3.36 -9.41 9.95
N GLY A 20 4.17 -9.58 10.99
CA GLY A 20 5.60 -9.84 10.87
C GLY A 20 5.98 -11.22 10.32
N ASP A 21 5.02 -12.16 10.22
CA ASP A 21 5.27 -13.44 9.56
C ASP A 21 5.12 -13.32 8.03
N LEU A 22 4.46 -12.26 7.54
CA LEU A 22 4.14 -12.03 6.13
C LEU A 22 4.88 -10.84 5.53
N PHE A 23 5.26 -9.86 6.35
CA PHE A 23 5.82 -8.59 5.92
C PHE A 23 7.00 -8.18 6.79
N GLU A 24 7.97 -7.52 6.15
CA GLU A 24 9.07 -6.84 6.83
C GLU A 24 8.75 -5.35 6.94
N ALA A 25 8.98 -4.75 8.11
CA ALA A 25 8.76 -3.35 8.35
C ALA A 25 10.08 -2.57 8.31
N SER A 26 10.07 -1.42 7.63
CA SER A 26 11.20 -0.50 7.58
C SER A 26 10.72 0.95 7.70
N ASN A 27 11.51 1.78 8.39
CA ASN A 27 11.31 3.22 8.39
C ASN A 27 12.28 3.88 7.41
N GLY A 28 11.82 4.90 6.71
CA GLY A 28 12.72 5.83 6.01
C GLY A 28 13.35 6.81 6.99
N ASP A 29 14.56 7.26 6.69
CA ASP A 29 15.30 8.29 7.43
C ASP A 29 15.44 9.61 6.64
N PHE A 30 14.83 9.68 5.46
CA PHE A 30 14.93 10.82 4.57
C PHE A 30 13.92 11.92 4.93
N ASP A 31 14.43 13.10 5.29
CA ASP A 31 13.62 14.29 5.53
C ASP A 31 13.16 14.94 4.21
N ILE A 32 11.91 14.70 3.84
CA ILE A 32 11.31 15.23 2.62
C ILE A 32 11.03 16.73 2.79
N GLN A 33 11.50 17.53 1.83
CA GLN A 33 11.35 18.97 1.81
C GLN A 33 10.67 19.41 0.52
N LYS A 34 10.05 20.60 0.51
CA LYS A 34 9.31 21.11 -0.66
C LYS A 34 10.09 21.05 -1.98
N ARG A 35 11.41 21.27 -1.96
CA ARG A 35 12.27 21.19 -3.16
C ARG A 35 12.35 19.78 -3.78
N HIS A 36 12.09 18.74 -3.00
CA HIS A 36 12.07 17.35 -3.48
C HIS A 36 10.76 17.04 -4.23
N ILE A 37 9.71 17.84 -4.04
CA ILE A 37 8.44 17.71 -4.73
C ILE A 37 8.53 18.43 -6.09
N ASN A 38 9.19 17.77 -7.05
CA ASN A 38 9.58 18.40 -8.32
C ASN A 38 9.32 17.55 -9.56
N HIS A 39 8.50 16.50 -9.45
CA HIS A 39 8.13 15.59 -10.54
C HIS A 39 9.29 14.77 -11.12
N LYS A 40 10.42 14.66 -10.41
CA LYS A 40 11.55 13.80 -10.79
C LYS A 40 11.79 12.77 -9.69
N GLY A 41 12.15 11.55 -10.10
CA GLY A 41 12.40 10.45 -9.17
C GLY A 41 11.10 9.81 -8.68
N GLU A 42 11.05 9.49 -7.39
CA GLU A 42 9.96 8.73 -6.76
C GLU A 42 8.83 9.63 -6.28
N PHE A 43 7.62 9.07 -6.22
CA PHE A 43 6.47 9.77 -5.67
C PHE A 43 6.54 9.83 -4.14
N VAL A 44 6.13 10.98 -3.59
CA VAL A 44 5.97 11.15 -2.15
C VAL A 44 4.54 10.78 -1.77
N ILE A 45 4.41 9.70 -1.01
CA ILE A 45 3.12 9.20 -0.51
C ILE A 45 2.91 9.69 0.92
N THR A 46 1.72 10.23 1.17
CA THR A 46 1.32 10.81 2.46
C THR A 46 -0.03 10.24 2.89
N ALA A 47 -0.45 10.55 4.13
CA ALA A 47 -1.76 10.15 4.65
C ALA A 47 -2.96 10.96 4.07
N GLY A 48 -2.72 11.86 3.11
CA GLY A 48 -3.78 12.67 2.49
C GLY A 48 -4.72 11.85 1.60
N LEU A 49 -5.98 12.27 1.48
CA LEU A 49 -6.98 11.59 0.64
C LEU A 49 -6.99 12.06 -0.81
N SER A 50 -6.46 13.26 -1.10
CA SER A 50 -6.36 13.78 -2.45
C SER A 50 -5.35 12.99 -3.28
N ASN A 51 -5.66 12.73 -4.54
CA ASN A 51 -4.79 12.00 -5.47
C ASN A 51 -4.21 10.69 -4.89
N ASN A 52 -5.03 9.94 -4.14
CA ASN A 52 -4.63 8.67 -3.50
C ASN A 52 -3.39 8.80 -2.59
N GLY A 53 -3.19 9.97 -1.98
CA GLY A 53 -2.08 10.25 -1.06
C GLY A 53 -0.80 10.74 -1.74
N VAL A 54 -0.77 10.86 -3.07
CA VAL A 54 0.39 11.38 -3.80
C VAL A 54 0.49 12.90 -3.63
N LEU A 55 1.59 13.36 -3.03
CA LEU A 55 1.81 14.78 -2.76
C LEU A 55 2.44 15.49 -3.96
N GLY A 56 1.87 16.65 -4.33
CA GLY A 56 2.46 17.58 -5.29
C GLY A 56 2.37 17.15 -6.76
N GLN A 57 1.49 16.19 -7.06
CA GLN A 57 1.06 15.85 -8.41
C GLN A 57 -0.38 16.38 -8.57
N SER A 58 -0.55 17.44 -9.36
CA SER A 58 -1.85 18.09 -9.66
C SER A 58 -1.94 18.45 -11.14
#